data_AF-A0AAN5IDN9-F1
#
_entry.id   AF-A0AAN5IDN9-F1
#
_cell.length_a   1.000
_cell.length_b   1.000
_cell.length_c   1.000
_cell.angle_alpha   90.00
_cell.angle_beta   90.00
_cell.angle_gamma   90.00
#
_symmetry.space_group_name_H-M   'P 1'
#
loop_
_entity.id
_entity.type
_entity.pdbx_description
1 polymer ?
#
loop_
_entity_poly.entity_id
_entity_poly.type
_entity_poly.pdbx_seq_one_letter_code
_entity_poly.pdbx_strand_id
1 'polypeptide(L)'
;MRLAALLFLLFVSLEGKGLSKTCRELLSCAINRGCIKTAFLTARFRASQQISSQMYDDLATAIDYGCIFNSGCNNECNACNLCMQSKLQLTDVLSGESATGDCGTLVSCATECIAKAGAVSEKIVNCLLHGCAFHCFNGSCSKCSRFTTRVFNQACVSGDLRTAINYDGQCHDLFRTIVYAKFKKDFDAIGRQPAIGHL
;
A
#
# COMPACT_ATOMS: atom_id res chain seq x y z
N MET A 1 -10.02 41.87 -7.83
CA MET A 1 -9.49 40.61 -8.43
C MET A 1 -8.39 39.93 -7.61
N ARG A 2 -7.62 40.61 -6.74
CA ARG A 2 -6.56 39.97 -5.93
C ARG A 2 -7.02 39.21 -4.67
N LEU A 3 -8.23 39.47 -4.15
CA LEU A 3 -8.77 38.73 -2.99
C LEU A 3 -9.35 37.34 -3.34
N ALA A 4 -9.85 37.14 -4.56
CA ALA A 4 -10.45 35.85 -4.95
C ALA A 4 -9.40 34.73 -5.13
N ALA A 5 -8.18 35.08 -5.54
CA ALA A 5 -7.07 34.13 -5.67
C ALA A 5 -6.51 33.65 -4.32
N LEU A 6 -6.61 34.45 -3.26
CA LEU A 6 -6.21 34.06 -1.90
C LEU A 6 -7.23 33.12 -1.25
N LEU A 7 -8.53 33.28 -1.56
CA LEU A 7 -9.57 32.37 -1.10
C LEU A 7 -9.50 30.99 -1.77
N PHE A 8 -9.11 30.91 -3.06
CA PHE A 8 -8.94 29.62 -3.74
C PHE A 8 -7.77 28.79 -3.20
N LEU A 9 -6.74 29.44 -2.64
CA LEU A 9 -5.62 28.77 -1.96
C LEU A 9 -5.97 28.30 -0.53
N LEU A 10 -7.01 28.89 0.09
CA LEU A 10 -7.49 28.48 1.41
C LEU A 10 -8.40 27.24 1.35
N PHE A 11 -9.08 26.98 0.24
CA PHE A 11 -9.92 25.79 0.07
C PHE A 11 -9.16 24.47 -0.19
N VAL A 12 -7.85 24.52 -0.44
CA VAL A 12 -7.03 23.28 -0.56
C VAL A 12 -6.55 22.79 0.82
N SER A 13 -6.84 23.54 1.88
CA SER A 13 -6.38 23.21 3.24
C SER A 13 -7.50 22.64 4.09
N LEU A 14 -8.17 21.57 3.67
CA LEU A 14 -8.91 20.69 4.59
C LEU A 14 -9.20 19.34 3.92
N GLU A 15 -8.31 18.36 4.10
CA GLU A 15 -8.66 17.01 4.59
C GLU A 15 -7.43 16.08 4.63
N GLY A 16 -7.18 15.52 5.83
CA GLY A 16 -6.20 14.47 6.08
C GLY A 16 -4.86 15.01 6.62
N LYS A 17 -4.46 14.56 7.81
CA LYS A 17 -3.09 14.73 8.32
C LYS A 17 -2.10 14.35 7.22
N GLY A 18 -1.48 15.35 6.59
CA GLY A 18 -0.53 15.17 5.51
C GLY A 18 0.60 14.25 5.95
N LEU A 19 1.17 13.52 4.99
CA LEU A 19 2.34 12.67 5.25
C LEU A 19 3.46 13.52 5.84
N SER A 20 4.19 13.05 6.87
CA SER A 20 5.31 13.82 7.42
C SER A 20 6.36 14.08 6.34
N LYS A 21 7.15 15.15 6.50
CA LYS A 21 8.26 15.46 5.58
C LYS A 21 9.17 14.23 5.38
N THR A 22 9.54 13.56 6.47
CA THR A 22 10.39 12.36 6.44
C THR A 22 9.77 11.20 5.67
N CYS A 23 8.46 10.99 5.77
CA CYS A 23 7.79 9.95 5.01
C CYS A 23 7.59 10.31 3.52
N ARG A 24 7.52 11.60 3.17
CA ARG A 24 7.61 12.02 1.75
C ARG A 24 9.00 11.78 1.18
N GLU A 25 10.06 12.06 1.95
CA GLU A 25 11.44 11.80 1.55
C GLU A 25 11.69 10.30 1.31
N LEU A 26 11.16 9.43 2.18
CA LEU A 26 11.16 7.98 1.95
C LEU A 26 10.52 7.60 0.62
N LEU A 27 9.33 8.12 0.34
CA LEU A 27 8.61 7.79 -0.90
C LEU A 27 9.39 8.25 -2.13
N SER A 28 9.98 9.45 -2.08
CA SER A 28 10.89 9.93 -3.14
C SER A 28 12.11 9.02 -3.30
N CYS A 29 12.74 8.61 -2.19
CA CYS A 29 13.85 7.66 -2.23
C CYS A 29 13.43 6.34 -2.90
N ALA A 30 12.28 5.78 -2.49
CA ALA A 30 11.82 4.48 -2.97
C ALA A 30 11.58 4.48 -4.50
N ILE A 31 11.10 5.59 -5.06
CA ILE A 31 10.98 5.76 -6.50
C ILE A 31 12.36 5.93 -7.15
N ASN A 32 13.17 6.87 -6.66
CA ASN A 32 14.45 7.23 -7.27
C ASN A 32 15.47 6.08 -7.25
N ARG A 33 15.42 5.22 -6.23
CA ARG A 33 16.27 4.03 -6.10
C ARG A 33 15.70 2.80 -6.79
N GLY A 34 14.54 2.90 -7.42
CA GLY A 34 13.88 1.78 -8.10
C GLY A 34 13.34 0.70 -7.15
N CYS A 35 13.21 1.00 -5.85
CA CYS A 35 12.49 0.12 -4.93
C CYS A 35 10.99 0.04 -5.27
N ILE A 36 10.45 1.06 -5.94
CA ILE A 36 9.13 1.01 -6.59
C ILE A 36 9.35 1.12 -8.09
N LYS A 37 9.05 0.05 -8.82
CA LYS A 37 9.23 -0.05 -10.27
C LYS A 37 8.08 0.63 -11.01
N THR A 38 8.00 1.96 -10.95
CA THR A 38 6.91 2.75 -11.55
C THR A 38 6.77 2.51 -13.05
N ALA A 39 7.86 2.44 -13.80
CA ALA A 39 7.82 2.16 -15.24
C ALA A 39 7.19 0.79 -15.57
N PHE A 40 7.47 -0.23 -14.75
CA PHE A 40 6.84 -1.55 -14.87
C PHE A 40 5.33 -1.44 -14.62
N LEU A 41 4.92 -0.75 -13.54
CA LEU A 41 3.50 -0.55 -13.23
C LEU A 41 2.77 0.17 -14.35
N THR A 42 3.31 1.27 -14.86
CA THR A 42 2.71 2.03 -15.94
C THR A 42 2.52 1.17 -17.19
N ALA A 43 3.51 0.36 -17.56
CA ALA A 43 3.41 -0.54 -18.71
C ALA A 43 2.31 -1.60 -18.51
N ARG A 44 2.23 -2.21 -17.33
CA ARG A 44 1.22 -3.21 -16.99
C ARG A 44 -0.20 -2.64 -16.94
N PHE A 45 -0.34 -1.44 -16.37
CA PHE A 45 -1.62 -0.74 -16.30
C PHE A 45 -2.11 -0.39 -17.70
N ARG A 46 -1.25 0.18 -18.57
CA ARG A 46 -1.59 0.46 -19.98
C ARG A 46 -2.02 -0.80 -20.75
N ALA A 47 -1.34 -1.92 -20.51
CA ALA A 47 -1.66 -3.19 -21.18
C ALA A 47 -2.99 -3.80 -20.72
N SER A 48 -3.40 -3.58 -19.47
CA SER A 48 -4.58 -4.22 -18.90
C SER A 48 -5.90 -3.64 -19.44
N GLN A 49 -5.92 -2.35 -19.79
CA GLN A 49 -7.09 -1.56 -20.26
C GLN A 49 -8.32 -1.52 -19.34
N GLN A 50 -8.46 -2.45 -18.38
CA GLN A 50 -9.54 -2.56 -17.42
C GLN A 50 -8.99 -2.97 -16.05
N ILE A 51 -9.74 -2.62 -14.99
CA ILE A 51 -9.37 -2.95 -13.62
C ILE A 51 -9.56 -4.45 -13.37
N SER A 52 -8.51 -5.11 -12.88
CA SER A 52 -8.52 -6.55 -12.59
C SER A 52 -7.75 -6.90 -11.32
N SER A 53 -7.94 -8.13 -10.83
CA SER A 53 -7.17 -8.67 -9.69
C SER A 53 -5.67 -8.68 -9.97
N GLN A 54 -5.27 -8.85 -11.23
CA GLN A 54 -3.86 -8.86 -11.64
C GLN A 54 -3.16 -7.53 -11.36
N MET A 55 -3.87 -6.41 -11.38
CA MET A 55 -3.26 -5.10 -11.10
C MET A 55 -2.76 -4.99 -9.66
N TYR A 56 -3.40 -5.69 -8.71
CA TYR A 56 -2.90 -5.78 -7.35
C TYR A 56 -1.62 -6.62 -7.27
N ASP A 57 -1.56 -7.72 -8.03
CA ASP A 57 -0.39 -8.60 -8.07
C ASP A 57 0.80 -7.92 -8.73
N ASP A 58 0.53 -7.15 -9.79
CA ASP A 58 1.53 -6.30 -10.44
C ASP A 58 2.03 -5.20 -9.47
N LEU A 59 1.13 -4.61 -8.66
CA LEU A 59 1.50 -3.66 -7.61
C LEU A 59 2.42 -4.29 -6.55
N ALA A 60 2.04 -5.45 -6.02
CA ALA A 60 2.82 -6.16 -5.02
C ALA A 60 4.21 -6.57 -5.57
N THR A 61 4.27 -6.94 -6.86
CA THR A 61 5.52 -7.31 -7.55
C THR A 61 6.43 -6.11 -7.81
N ALA A 62 5.84 -4.94 -8.04
CA ALA A 62 6.59 -3.72 -8.36
C ALA A 62 7.25 -3.07 -7.13
N ILE A 63 6.82 -3.43 -5.92
CA ILE A 63 7.33 -2.86 -4.67
C ILE A 63 8.29 -3.84 -4.02
N ASP A 64 9.56 -3.45 -3.95
CA ASP A 64 10.58 -4.18 -3.22
C ASP A 64 10.69 -3.64 -1.79
N TYR A 65 9.96 -4.26 -0.87
CA TYR A 65 9.99 -3.91 0.55
C TYR A 65 11.37 -4.13 1.19
N GLY A 66 12.18 -5.07 0.69
CA GLY A 66 13.55 -5.28 1.16
C GLY A 66 14.45 -4.09 0.80
N CYS A 67 14.30 -3.56 -0.41
CA CYS A 67 14.93 -2.33 -0.86
C CYS A 67 14.50 -1.13 -0.01
N ILE A 68 13.20 -0.97 0.26
CA ILE A 68 12.68 0.13 1.10
C ILE A 68 13.22 0.03 2.53
N PHE A 69 13.17 -1.15 3.15
CA PHE A 69 13.50 -1.32 4.57
C PHE A 69 15.00 -1.38 4.86
N ASN A 70 15.82 -1.81 3.89
CA ASN A 70 17.20 -2.16 4.18
C ASN A 70 18.24 -1.66 3.16
N SER A 71 18.18 -2.09 1.90
CA SER A 71 19.30 -1.88 0.97
C SER A 71 19.26 -0.57 0.19
N GLY A 72 18.09 0.06 0.04
CA GLY A 72 17.90 1.25 -0.81
C GLY A 72 17.56 2.54 -0.06
N CYS A 73 16.65 2.47 0.92
CA CYS A 73 16.07 3.65 1.58
C CYS A 73 15.99 3.54 3.12
N ASN A 74 16.92 2.82 3.73
CA ASN A 74 16.91 2.50 5.17
C ASN A 74 16.94 3.76 6.05
N ASN A 75 17.74 4.76 5.71
CA ASN A 75 17.83 6.00 6.48
C ASN A 75 16.50 6.76 6.48
N GLU A 76 15.90 6.92 5.30
CA GLU A 76 14.60 7.56 5.13
C GLU A 76 13.49 6.73 5.80
N CYS A 77 13.59 5.40 5.76
CA CYS A 77 12.65 4.52 6.43
C CYS A 77 12.70 4.67 7.95
N ASN A 78 13.91 4.74 8.54
CA ASN A 78 14.08 4.94 9.97
C ASN A 78 13.62 6.36 10.40
N ALA A 79 13.75 7.37 9.53
CA ALA A 79 13.25 8.73 9.79
C ALA A 79 11.72 8.86 9.64
N CYS A 80 11.10 7.97 8.86
CA CYS A 80 9.66 7.90 8.69
C CYS A 80 9.05 6.93 9.71
N ASN A 81 8.41 7.46 10.76
CA ASN A 81 7.83 6.62 11.82
C ASN A 81 6.88 5.52 11.29
N LEU A 82 6.14 5.78 10.21
CA LEU A 82 5.29 4.75 9.60
C LEU A 82 6.09 3.57 9.04
N CYS A 83 7.21 3.85 8.37
CA CYS A 83 8.07 2.81 7.81
C CYS A 83 8.84 2.07 8.89
N MET A 84 9.44 2.81 9.84
CA MET A 84 10.15 2.22 10.97
C MET A 84 9.26 1.27 11.77
N GLN A 85 8.03 1.68 12.11
CA GLN A 85 7.09 0.83 12.83
C GLN A 85 6.69 -0.41 12.01
N SER A 86 6.47 -0.25 10.70
CA SER A 86 6.16 -1.38 9.81
C SER A 86 7.33 -2.37 9.71
N LYS A 87 8.57 -1.88 9.68
CA LYS A 87 9.80 -2.67 9.68
C LYS A 87 9.99 -3.46 10.98
N LEU A 88 9.73 -2.83 12.12
CA LEU A 88 9.76 -3.50 13.43
C LEU A 88 8.69 -4.59 13.51
N GLN A 89 7.44 -4.27 13.16
CA GLN A 89 6.35 -5.26 13.15
C GLN A 89 6.65 -6.46 12.24
N LEU A 90 7.26 -6.25 11.08
CA LEU A 90 7.69 -7.35 10.22
C LEU A 90 8.78 -8.19 10.90
N THR A 91 9.69 -7.57 11.65
CA THR A 91 10.76 -8.26 12.37
C THR A 91 10.19 -9.11 13.51
N ASP A 92 9.24 -8.57 14.27
CA ASP A 92 8.54 -9.28 15.35
C ASP A 92 7.75 -10.49 14.82
N VAL A 93 7.09 -10.33 13.67
CA VAL A 93 6.38 -11.44 12.99
C VAL A 93 7.36 -12.53 12.53
N LEU A 94 8.51 -12.13 11.99
CA LEU A 94 9.53 -13.07 11.51
C LEU A 94 10.29 -13.75 12.67
N SER A 95 10.39 -13.11 13.84
CA SER A 95 10.97 -13.70 15.05
C SER A 95 9.99 -14.59 15.83
N GLY A 96 8.72 -14.63 15.42
CA GLY A 96 7.68 -15.45 16.05
C GLY A 96 7.06 -14.83 17.29
N GLU A 97 7.24 -13.52 17.51
CA GLU A 97 6.59 -12.81 18.61
C GLU A 97 5.12 -12.50 18.26
N SER A 98 4.22 -12.80 19.20
CA SER A 98 2.78 -12.57 19.04
C SER A 98 2.45 -11.08 19.11
N ALA A 99 1.98 -10.49 18.02
CA ALA A 99 1.54 -9.09 18.04
C ALA A 99 0.20 -8.95 18.78
N THR A 100 0.26 -8.57 20.05
CA THR A 100 -0.89 -8.25 20.91
C THR A 100 -1.45 -6.83 20.69
N GLY A 101 -1.26 -6.27 19.50
CA GLY A 101 -1.58 -4.87 19.17
C GLY A 101 -2.60 -4.67 18.05
N ASP A 102 -2.77 -3.41 17.63
CA ASP A 102 -3.48 -3.04 16.40
C ASP A 102 -2.98 -3.93 15.24
N CYS A 103 -3.92 -4.53 14.49
CA CYS A 103 -3.65 -5.46 13.38
C CYS A 103 -3.39 -6.94 13.74
N GLY A 104 -3.80 -7.39 14.93
CA GLY A 104 -3.63 -8.79 15.38
C GLY A 104 -4.05 -9.84 14.34
N THR A 105 -5.20 -9.70 13.67
CA THR A 105 -5.65 -10.67 12.64
C THR A 105 -4.70 -10.76 11.45
N LEU A 106 -4.18 -9.63 10.98
CA LEU A 106 -3.20 -9.59 9.88
C LEU A 106 -1.91 -10.29 10.29
N VAL A 107 -1.43 -10.01 11.50
CA VAL A 107 -0.22 -10.61 12.05
C VAL A 107 -0.40 -12.11 12.24
N SER A 108 -1.48 -12.56 12.87
CA SER A 108 -1.76 -13.99 13.05
C SER A 108 -1.79 -14.72 11.72
N CYS A 109 -2.45 -14.16 10.69
CA CYS A 109 -2.44 -14.73 9.35
C CYS A 109 -1.00 -14.86 8.80
N ALA A 110 -0.19 -13.81 8.92
CA ALA A 110 1.19 -13.82 8.43
C ALA A 110 2.06 -14.85 9.18
N THR A 111 1.92 -14.93 10.51
CA THR A 111 2.61 -15.93 11.34
C THR A 111 2.22 -17.35 10.93
N GLU A 112 0.94 -17.62 10.66
CA GLU A 112 0.50 -18.91 10.15
C GLU A 112 1.07 -19.25 8.76
N CYS A 113 1.14 -18.26 7.86
CA CYS A 113 1.77 -18.44 6.54
C CYS A 113 3.24 -18.85 6.67
N ILE A 114 3.97 -18.23 7.60
CA ILE A 114 5.39 -18.52 7.84
C ILE A 114 5.57 -19.89 8.51
N ALA A 115 4.79 -20.18 9.54
CA ALA A 115 4.86 -21.43 10.30
C ALA A 115 4.59 -22.67 9.42
N LYS A 116 3.68 -22.55 8.45
CA LYS A 116 3.34 -23.65 7.51
C LYS A 116 4.41 -23.93 6.46
N ALA A 117 5.39 -23.04 6.28
CA ALA A 117 6.26 -23.08 5.10
C ALA A 117 7.73 -23.40 5.37
N GLY A 118 8.22 -23.38 6.62
CA GLY A 118 9.55 -23.85 7.01
C GLY A 118 10.77 -23.08 6.46
N ALA A 119 10.66 -22.47 5.28
CA ALA A 119 11.63 -21.58 4.64
C ALA A 119 10.91 -20.56 3.73
N VAL A 120 11.55 -19.42 3.45
CA VAL A 120 11.05 -18.40 2.51
C VAL A 120 10.84 -19.03 1.14
N SER A 121 9.57 -19.26 0.78
CA SER A 121 9.17 -19.90 -0.46
C SER A 121 8.09 -19.09 -1.17
N GLU A 122 7.91 -19.34 -2.47
CA GLU A 122 6.83 -18.77 -3.27
C GLU A 122 5.45 -18.99 -2.62
N LYS A 123 5.29 -20.08 -1.86
CA LYS A 123 4.08 -20.38 -1.07
C LYS A 123 3.85 -19.38 0.07
N ILE A 124 4.91 -18.92 0.75
CA ILE A 124 4.79 -17.86 1.78
C ILE A 124 4.35 -16.56 1.12
N VAL A 125 5.01 -16.17 0.03
CA VAL A 125 4.70 -14.93 -0.69
C VAL A 125 3.25 -14.94 -1.18
N ASN A 126 2.81 -16.05 -1.77
CA ASN A 126 1.43 -16.23 -2.20
C ASN A 126 0.44 -16.14 -1.02
N CYS A 127 0.73 -16.82 0.10
CA CYS A 127 -0.11 -16.79 1.29
C CYS A 127 -0.26 -15.36 1.86
N LEU A 128 0.84 -14.60 1.93
CA LEU A 128 0.83 -13.22 2.41
C LEU A 128 0.08 -12.28 1.45
N LEU A 129 0.36 -12.35 0.15
CA LEU A 129 -0.17 -11.43 -0.85
C LEU A 129 -1.62 -11.72 -1.25
N HIS A 130 -2.04 -12.98 -1.25
CA HIS A 130 -3.37 -13.41 -1.71
C HIS A 130 -4.32 -13.76 -0.55
N GLY A 131 -3.80 -14.11 0.62
CA GLY A 131 -4.60 -14.40 1.81
C GLY A 131 -4.59 -13.23 2.80
N CYS A 132 -3.44 -12.99 3.42
CA CYS A 132 -3.37 -12.08 4.57
C CYS A 132 -3.59 -10.61 4.21
N ALA A 133 -3.21 -10.19 3.01
CA ALA A 133 -3.41 -8.83 2.52
C ALA A 133 -4.87 -8.36 2.61
N PHE A 134 -5.86 -9.26 2.53
CA PHE A 134 -7.26 -8.91 2.75
C PHE A 134 -7.51 -8.25 4.12
N HIS A 135 -6.83 -8.72 5.18
CA HIS A 135 -6.98 -8.17 6.53
C HIS A 135 -6.43 -6.75 6.66
N CYS A 136 -5.55 -6.33 5.75
CA CYS A 136 -5.16 -4.93 5.63
C CYS A 136 -6.36 -4.04 5.29
N PHE A 137 -7.32 -4.53 4.51
CA PHE A 137 -8.37 -3.72 3.88
C PHE A 137 -9.80 -4.04 4.35
N ASN A 138 -10.02 -5.12 5.10
CA ASN A 138 -11.35 -5.48 5.63
C ASN A 138 -11.79 -4.66 6.87
N GLY A 139 -10.96 -3.71 7.29
CA GLY A 139 -11.18 -2.86 8.48
C GLY A 139 -10.47 -3.35 9.74
N SER A 140 -9.88 -4.55 9.75
CA SER A 140 -9.16 -5.07 10.93
C SER A 140 -7.82 -4.40 11.21
N CYS A 141 -7.24 -3.71 10.22
CA CYS A 141 -5.96 -3.03 10.36
C CYS A 141 -5.92 -1.67 9.62
N SER A 142 -6.46 -0.63 10.26
CA SER A 142 -6.51 0.72 9.68
C SER A 142 -5.13 1.31 9.37
N LYS A 143 -4.11 0.98 10.18
CA LYS A 143 -2.72 1.40 9.97
C LYS A 143 -2.14 0.83 8.67
N CYS A 144 -2.33 -0.46 8.41
CA CYS A 144 -1.88 -1.09 7.16
C CYS A 144 -2.61 -0.46 5.96
N SER A 145 -3.95 -0.38 6.00
CA SER A 145 -4.70 0.20 4.88
C SER A 145 -4.21 1.59 4.53
N ARG A 146 -4.04 2.46 5.54
CA ARG A 146 -3.58 3.84 5.34
C ARG A 146 -2.17 3.90 4.77
N PHE A 147 -1.25 3.06 5.25
CA PHE A 147 0.12 3.02 4.73
C PHE A 147 0.14 2.55 3.28
N THR A 148 -0.48 1.42 2.96
CA THR A 148 -0.49 0.85 1.61
C THR A 148 -1.21 1.77 0.62
N THR A 149 -2.30 2.42 1.04
CA THR A 149 -3.00 3.43 0.23
C THR A 149 -2.10 4.60 -0.11
N ARG A 150 -1.26 5.06 0.82
CA ARG A 150 -0.32 6.18 0.58
C ARG A 150 0.80 5.79 -0.37
N VAL A 151 1.36 4.59 -0.21
CA VAL A 151 2.37 4.04 -1.14
C VAL A 151 1.77 3.94 -2.54
N PHE A 152 0.56 3.39 -2.67
CA PHE A 152 -0.14 3.34 -3.95
C PHE A 152 -0.39 4.73 -4.53
N ASN A 153 -0.93 5.67 -3.74
CA ASN A 153 -1.22 7.02 -4.23
C ASN A 153 0.04 7.69 -4.80
N GLN A 154 1.18 7.52 -4.14
CA GLN A 154 2.43 8.03 -4.65
C GLN A 154 2.83 7.35 -5.96
N ALA A 155 2.81 6.01 -6.02
CA ALA A 155 3.13 5.28 -7.25
C ALA A 155 2.18 5.65 -8.40
N CYS A 156 0.90 5.87 -8.09
CA CYS A 156 -0.14 6.27 -9.01
C CYS A 156 0.10 7.66 -9.60
N VAL A 157 0.45 8.63 -8.76
CA VAL A 157 0.79 9.99 -9.22
C VAL A 157 2.10 9.99 -10.00
N SER A 158 3.15 9.34 -9.48
CA SER A 158 4.47 9.33 -10.11
C SER A 158 4.53 8.51 -11.40
N GLY A 159 3.70 7.47 -11.52
CA GLY A 159 3.61 6.62 -12.72
C GLY A 159 2.49 7.02 -13.68
N ASP A 160 1.75 8.10 -13.40
CA ASP A 160 0.57 8.53 -14.15
C ASP A 160 -0.43 7.37 -14.44
N LEU A 161 -0.67 6.56 -13.40
CA LEU A 161 -1.39 5.30 -13.54
C LEU A 161 -2.87 5.48 -13.88
N ARG A 162 -3.46 6.64 -13.55
CA ARG A 162 -4.87 6.94 -13.90
C ARG A 162 -5.03 7.13 -15.40
N THR A 163 -4.15 7.94 -16.00
CA THR A 163 -4.13 8.17 -17.44
C THR A 163 -3.81 6.87 -18.19
N ALA A 164 -2.93 6.03 -17.62
CA ALA A 164 -2.60 4.73 -18.20
C ALA A 164 -3.82 3.81 -18.44
N ILE A 165 -4.90 3.98 -17.70
CA ILE A 165 -6.13 3.16 -17.82
C ILE A 165 -7.40 3.99 -18.06
N ASN A 166 -7.26 5.27 -18.43
CA ASN A 166 -8.37 6.20 -18.61
C ASN A 166 -9.33 6.24 -17.40
N TYR A 167 -8.78 6.33 -16.18
CA TYR A 167 -9.58 6.39 -14.95
C TYR A 167 -9.79 7.83 -14.47
N ASP A 168 -11.05 8.27 -14.43
CA ASP A 168 -11.42 9.66 -14.12
C ASP A 168 -11.45 9.99 -12.61
N GLY A 169 -11.38 8.99 -11.73
CA GLY A 169 -11.41 9.17 -10.28
C GLY A 169 -10.07 9.55 -9.65
N GLN A 170 -10.00 9.54 -8.32
CA GLN A 170 -8.76 9.76 -7.57
C GLN A 170 -7.93 8.48 -7.46
N CYS A 171 -6.62 8.59 -7.23
CA CYS A 171 -5.75 7.42 -7.07
C CYS A 171 -6.21 6.49 -5.94
N HIS A 172 -6.76 7.03 -4.85
CA HIS A 172 -7.24 6.19 -3.75
C HIS A 172 -8.53 5.42 -4.12
N ASP A 173 -9.38 5.98 -4.98
CA ASP A 173 -10.57 5.30 -5.50
C ASP A 173 -10.19 4.20 -6.49
N LEU A 174 -9.19 4.47 -7.34
CA LEU A 174 -8.60 3.45 -8.21
C LEU A 174 -8.06 2.30 -7.36
N PHE A 175 -7.31 2.61 -6.30
CA PHE A 175 -6.78 1.59 -5.41
C PHE A 175 -7.89 0.78 -4.73
N ARG A 176 -8.94 1.44 -4.22
CA ARG A 176 -10.10 0.77 -3.63
C ARG A 176 -10.71 -0.21 -4.62
N THR A 177 -10.87 0.19 -5.88
CA THR A 177 -11.43 -0.64 -6.94
C THR A 177 -10.54 -1.85 -7.26
N ILE A 178 -9.22 -1.64 -7.35
CA ILE A 178 -8.23 -2.72 -7.56
C ILE A 178 -8.27 -3.74 -6.40
N VAL A 179 -8.29 -3.26 -5.16
CA VAL A 179 -8.34 -4.12 -3.96
C VAL A 179 -9.66 -4.89 -3.89
N TYR A 180 -10.79 -4.25 -4.19
CA TYR A 180 -12.06 -4.96 -4.29
C TYR A 180 -12.03 -6.04 -5.38
N ALA A 181 -11.49 -5.74 -6.56
CA ALA A 181 -11.35 -6.72 -7.64
C ALA A 181 -10.47 -7.92 -7.22
N LYS A 182 -9.40 -7.67 -6.45
CA LYS A 182 -8.51 -8.72 -5.93
C LYS A 182 -9.21 -9.65 -4.94
N PHE A 183 -9.94 -9.10 -3.98
CA PHE A 183 -10.56 -9.85 -2.86
C PHE A 183 -12.08 -9.90 -2.97
N LYS A 184 -12.62 -9.90 -4.21
CA LYS A 184 -14.05 -9.77 -4.45
C LYS A 184 -14.87 -10.80 -3.67
N LYS A 185 -14.45 -12.07 -3.71
CA LYS A 185 -15.14 -13.16 -3.00
C LYS A 185 -15.20 -12.90 -1.49
N ASP A 186 -14.10 -12.44 -0.89
CA ASP A 186 -14.01 -12.21 0.55
C ASP A 186 -14.85 -11.00 0.98
N PHE A 187 -14.83 -9.91 0.21
CA PHE A 187 -15.65 -8.73 0.45
C PHE A 187 -17.14 -8.99 0.26
N ASP A 188 -17.51 -9.73 -0.80
CA ASP A 188 -18.90 -10.12 -1.06
C ASP A 188 -19.43 -11.03 0.06
N ALA A 189 -18.61 -11.95 0.57
CA ALA A 189 -18.99 -12.85 1.67
C ALA A 189 -19.29 -12.12 2.98
N ILE A 190 -18.58 -11.02 3.27
CA ILE A 190 -18.80 -10.23 4.50
C ILE A 190 -19.72 -9.03 4.29
N GLY A 191 -20.18 -8.78 3.06
CA GLY A 191 -21.04 -7.64 2.73
C GLY A 191 -20.39 -6.27 2.97
N ARG A 192 -19.08 -6.12 2.74
CA ARG A 192 -18.34 -4.87 2.98
C ARG A 192 -17.53 -4.43 1.76
N GLN A 193 -17.16 -3.15 1.76
CA GLN A 193 -16.21 -2.57 0.81
C GLN A 193 -14.82 -2.43 1.45
N PRO A 194 -13.75 -2.31 0.65
CA PRO A 194 -12.41 -2.08 1.20
C PRO A 194 -12.34 -0.78 2.00
N ALA A 195 -11.79 -0.85 3.20
CA ALA A 195 -11.56 0.26 4.12
C ALA A 195 -10.36 1.13 3.68
N ILE A 196 -10.44 1.68 2.47
CA ILE A 196 -9.45 2.55 1.81
C ILE A 196 -10.08 3.93 1.64
N GLY A 197 -9.31 5.02 1.78
CA GLY A 197 -9.80 6.41 1.70
C GLY A 197 -9.98 7.09 3.06
N HIS A 198 -10.65 8.26 3.10
CA HIS A 198 -10.83 9.05 4.32
C HIS A 198 -11.63 8.27 5.39
N LEU A 199 -10.87 7.70 6.32
CA LEU A 199 -11.23 7.48 7.71
C LEU A 199 -10.36 8.39 8.58
#